data_AF-X1HTE4-F1
#
_entry.id   AF-X1HTE4-F1
#
_cell.length_a   1.000
_cell.length_b   1.000
_cell.length_c   1.000
_cell.angle_alpha   90.00
_cell.angle_beta   90.00
_cell.angle_gamma   90.00
#
_symmetry.space_group_name_H-M   'P 1'
#
loop_
_entity.id
_entity.type
_entity.pdbx_description
1 polymer ?
#
loop_
_entity_poly.entity_id
_entity_poly.type
_entity_poly.pdbx_seq_one_letter_code
_entity_poly.pdbx_strand_id
1 'polypeptide(L)'
;MAKTGMTLNTKDFDIKFGDVTGKLIPEASARAVFQTGAMIIRDAILEEPRAPWKSGHLWREQKIEQPKIEHGEISVEVGFDTEYAARLHEAPDNWDWTLPGSGPKYLEAKLIK
;
A
#
# COMPACT_ATOMS: atom_id res chain seq x y z
N MET A 1 -45.34 39.52 21.49
CA MET A 1 -44.39 39.07 20.45
C MET A 1 -44.17 37.59 20.64
N ALA A 2 -44.65 36.75 19.71
CA ALA A 2 -44.44 35.31 19.79
C ALA A 2 -42.96 35.01 19.50
N LYS A 3 -42.25 34.40 20.44
CA LYS A 3 -40.90 33.86 20.18
C LYS A 3 -41.05 32.65 19.27
N THR A 4 -40.87 32.85 17.96
CA THR A 4 -40.72 31.74 17.02
C THR A 4 -39.27 31.29 17.02
N GLY A 5 -39.00 30.18 17.70
CA GLY A 5 -37.73 29.45 17.63
C GLY A 5 -38.00 28.05 17.07
N MET A 6 -37.08 27.56 16.23
CA MET A 6 -37.11 26.21 15.69
C MET A 6 -36.01 25.39 16.35
N THR A 7 -36.35 24.22 16.87
CA THR A 7 -35.39 23.30 17.49
C THR A 7 -34.94 22.29 16.44
N LEU A 8 -33.64 22.32 16.08
CA LEU A 8 -33.04 21.32 15.20
C LEU A 8 -32.62 20.11 16.04
N ASN A 9 -33.17 18.93 15.74
CA ASN A 9 -32.73 17.68 16.38
C ASN A 9 -31.58 17.07 15.56
N THR A 10 -30.37 17.10 16.11
CA THR A 10 -29.15 16.61 15.45
C THR A 10 -28.76 15.19 15.86
N LYS A 11 -29.51 14.50 16.72
CA LYS A 11 -29.08 13.19 17.25
C LYS A 11 -28.75 12.18 16.16
N ASP A 12 -29.59 12.10 15.13
CA ASP A 12 -29.36 11.19 14.00
C ASP A 12 -28.17 11.62 13.14
N PHE A 13 -27.90 12.92 13.06
CA PHE A 13 -26.73 13.46 12.39
C PHE A 13 -25.46 13.10 13.18
N ASP A 14 -25.46 13.27 14.49
CA ASP A 14 -24.29 12.98 15.35
C ASP A 14 -23.92 11.49 15.30
N ILE A 15 -24.93 10.60 15.32
CA ILE A 15 -24.73 9.15 15.17
C ILE A 15 -24.14 8.82 13.79
N LYS A 16 -24.77 9.31 12.71
CA LYS A 16 -24.32 9.04 11.34
C LYS A 16 -22.95 9.66 11.07
N PHE A 17 -22.68 10.84 11.61
CA PHE A 17 -21.40 11.52 11.48
C PHE A 17 -20.31 10.72 12.17
N GLY A 18 -20.57 10.23 13.38
CA GLY A 18 -19.68 9.31 14.10
C GLY A 18 -19.35 8.05 13.28
N ASP A 19 -20.36 7.41 12.68
CA ASP A 19 -20.16 6.24 11.81
C ASP A 19 -19.34 6.59 10.55
N VAL A 20 -19.59 7.74 9.93
CA VAL A 20 -18.85 8.19 8.75
C VAL A 20 -17.38 8.42 9.08
N THR A 21 -17.09 9.17 10.15
CA THR A 21 -15.72 9.53 10.52
C THR A 21 -14.96 8.37 11.16
N GLY A 22 -15.64 7.55 11.97
CA GLY A 22 -15.02 6.48 12.74
C GLY A 22 -14.87 5.17 11.97
N LYS A 23 -15.63 4.98 10.89
CA LYS A 23 -15.64 3.71 10.15
C LYS A 23 -15.54 3.89 8.64
N LEU A 24 -16.51 4.57 8.02
CA LEU A 24 -16.62 4.57 6.55
C LEU A 24 -15.42 5.23 5.86
N ILE A 25 -14.97 6.38 6.36
CA ILE A 25 -13.80 7.08 5.83
C ILE A 25 -12.52 6.25 6.04
N PRO A 26 -12.20 5.77 7.26
CA PRO A 26 -11.05 4.89 7.48
C PRO A 26 -11.04 3.64 6.59
N GLU A 27 -12.17 2.95 6.44
CA GLU A 27 -12.29 1.77 5.58
C GLU A 27 -12.09 2.07 4.09
N ALA A 28 -12.58 3.23 3.62
CA ALA A 28 -12.36 3.67 2.24
C ALA A 28 -10.88 4.02 2.00
N SER A 29 -10.28 4.76 2.93
CA SER A 29 -8.85 5.09 2.87
C SER A 29 -7.97 3.84 2.93
N ALA A 30 -8.29 2.87 3.79
CA ALA A 30 -7.60 1.59 3.87
C ALA A 30 -7.59 0.84 2.53
N ARG A 31 -8.75 0.79 1.85
CA ARG A 31 -8.86 0.21 0.52
C ARG A 31 -8.01 0.96 -0.52
N ALA A 32 -7.99 2.28 -0.48
CA ALA A 32 -7.17 3.08 -1.39
C ALA A 32 -5.66 2.85 -1.17
N VAL A 33 -5.21 2.77 0.08
CA VAL A 33 -3.80 2.47 0.41
C VAL A 33 -3.43 1.06 -0.05
N PHE A 34 -4.32 0.07 0.12
CA PHE A 34 -4.11 -1.30 -0.37
C PHE A 34 -3.93 -1.34 -1.90
N GLN A 35 -4.82 -0.66 -2.63
CA GLN A 35 -4.74 -0.58 -4.09
C GLN A 35 -3.44 0.11 -4.55
N THR A 36 -3.03 1.17 -3.84
CA THR A 36 -1.76 1.85 -4.11
C THR A 36 -0.58 0.90 -3.91
N GLY A 37 -0.58 0.11 -2.83
CA GLY A 37 0.40 -0.94 -2.59
C GLY A 37 0.48 -1.96 -3.73
N ALA A 38 -0.67 -2.42 -4.24
CA ALA A 38 -0.74 -3.32 -5.39
C ALA A 38 -0.19 -2.67 -6.68
N MET A 39 -0.44 -1.38 -6.88
CA MET A 39 0.12 -0.64 -8.00
C MET A 39 1.64 -0.53 -7.93
N ILE A 40 2.21 -0.31 -6.74
CA ILE A 40 3.67 -0.26 -6.54
C ILE A 40 4.31 -1.61 -6.89
N ILE A 41 3.74 -2.73 -6.45
CA ILE A 41 4.24 -4.06 -6.78
C ILE A 41 4.15 -4.34 -8.28
N ARG A 42 3.02 -3.95 -8.91
CA ARG A 42 2.87 -4.07 -10.36
C ARG A 42 3.89 -3.23 -11.11
N ASP A 43 4.14 -2.00 -10.67
CA ASP A 43 5.12 -1.10 -11.27
C ASP A 43 6.55 -1.63 -11.12
N ALA A 44 6.88 -2.16 -9.94
CA ALA A 44 8.15 -2.82 -9.67
C ALA A 44 8.43 -4.01 -10.59
N ILE A 45 7.40 -4.64 -11.15
CA ILE A 45 7.51 -5.78 -12.06
C ILE A 45 7.58 -5.33 -13.52
N LEU A 46 6.79 -4.32 -13.90
CA LEU A 46 6.56 -3.95 -15.29
C LEU A 46 7.40 -2.76 -15.77
N GLU A 47 7.82 -1.86 -14.89
CA GLU A 47 8.50 -0.61 -15.26
C GLU A 47 9.92 -0.58 -14.72
N GLU A 48 10.86 -0.02 -15.49
CA GLU A 48 12.27 0.09 -15.04
C GLU A 48 12.40 1.04 -13.84
N PRO A 49 13.23 0.70 -12.83
CA PRO A 49 13.92 -0.57 -12.65
C PRO A 49 12.98 -1.74 -12.28
N ARG A 50 13.20 -2.92 -12.88
CA ARG A 50 12.28 -4.08 -12.86
C ARG A 50 12.73 -5.23 -11.97
N ALA A 51 11.78 -5.95 -11.40
CA ALA A 51 12.02 -7.24 -10.75
C ALA A 51 12.53 -8.30 -11.75
N PRO A 52 13.64 -9.00 -11.44
CA PRO A 52 14.24 -10.04 -12.30
C PRO A 52 13.25 -11.15 -12.73
N TRP A 53 13.22 -11.48 -14.03
CA TRP A 53 12.26 -12.41 -14.63
C TRP A 53 12.61 -13.92 -14.44
N LYS A 54 13.85 -14.35 -14.71
CA LYS A 54 14.19 -15.80 -14.76
C LYS A 54 14.54 -16.45 -13.42
N SER A 55 14.88 -15.68 -12.38
CA SER A 55 15.00 -16.22 -11.02
C SER A 55 13.59 -16.35 -10.42
N GLY A 56 12.88 -17.38 -10.89
CA GLY A 56 11.42 -17.57 -10.90
C GLY A 56 10.64 -17.67 -9.59
N HIS A 57 11.11 -17.04 -8.52
CA HIS A 57 10.33 -16.85 -7.29
C HIS A 57 9.73 -15.44 -7.25
N LEU A 58 10.47 -14.42 -7.72
CA LEU A 58 10.14 -13.00 -7.57
C LEU A 58 8.76 -12.54 -8.05
N TRP A 59 8.39 -12.88 -9.28
CA TRP A 59 7.09 -12.51 -9.84
C TRP A 59 5.93 -13.21 -9.12
N ARG A 60 6.21 -14.22 -8.30
CA ARG A 60 5.23 -15.02 -7.57
C ARG A 60 5.28 -14.82 -6.05
N GLU A 61 6.37 -14.28 -5.50
CA GLU A 61 6.55 -13.94 -4.08
C GLU A 61 6.00 -12.55 -3.70
N GLN A 62 5.07 -12.00 -4.49
CA GLN A 62 4.48 -10.70 -4.20
C GLN A 62 3.69 -10.77 -2.89
N LYS A 63 3.99 -9.89 -1.96
CA LYS A 63 3.31 -9.82 -0.67
C LYS A 63 2.66 -8.45 -0.49
N ILE A 64 1.35 -8.46 -0.28
CA ILE A 64 0.57 -7.27 0.07
C ILE A 64 -0.33 -7.69 1.23
N GLU A 65 -0.03 -7.21 2.41
CA GLU A 65 -0.82 -7.50 3.61
C GLU A 65 -2.09 -6.66 3.64
N GLN A 66 -3.09 -7.13 4.39
CA GLN A 66 -4.29 -6.33 4.61
C GLN A 66 -3.94 -5.02 5.34
N PRO A 67 -4.64 -3.91 5.04
CA PRO A 67 -4.43 -2.65 5.73
C PRO A 67 -4.63 -2.78 7.24
N LYS A 68 -3.71 -2.20 8.00
CA LYS A 68 -3.84 -2.02 9.44
C LYS A 68 -4.23 -0.58 9.71
N ILE A 69 -5.27 -0.40 10.52
CA ILE A 69 -5.72 0.90 11.00
C ILE A 69 -5.40 0.94 12.49
N GLU A 70 -4.33 1.65 12.86
CA GLU A 70 -3.84 1.74 14.24
C GLU A 70 -3.53 3.19 14.57
N HIS A 71 -4.01 3.67 15.71
CA HIS A 71 -3.73 5.04 16.22
C HIS A 71 -4.02 6.18 15.22
N GLY A 72 -4.95 6.00 14.28
CA GLY A 72 -5.27 6.99 13.24
C GLY A 72 -4.38 6.94 12.01
N GLU A 73 -3.43 6.00 11.95
CA GLU A 73 -2.60 5.72 10.80
C GLU A 73 -3.12 4.49 10.04
N ILE A 74 -3.00 4.54 8.72
CA ILE A 74 -3.34 3.44 7.83
C ILE A 74 -2.04 2.98 7.17
N SER A 75 -1.65 1.74 7.45
CA SER A 75 -0.44 1.14 6.89
C SER A 75 -0.78 -0.12 6.09
N VAL A 76 -0.05 -0.34 5.01
CA VAL A 76 -0.08 -1.57 4.22
C VAL A 76 1.36 -2.01 4.03
N GLU A 77 1.66 -3.24 4.43
CA GLU A 77 2.95 -3.85 4.18
C GLU A 77 2.96 -4.38 2.74
N VAL A 78 3.90 -3.88 1.94
CA VAL A 78 4.12 -4.34 0.56
C VAL A 78 5.56 -4.74 0.37
N GLY A 79 5.78 -5.82 -0.36
CA GLY A 79 7.12 -6.26 -0.69
C GLY A 79 7.14 -7.60 -1.42
N PHE A 80 8.27 -8.27 -1.26
CA PHE A 80 8.51 -9.63 -1.74
C PHE A 80 9.01 -10.46 -0.55
N ASP A 81 8.85 -11.77 -0.62
CA ASP A 81 9.23 -12.67 0.49
C ASP A 81 10.70 -12.51 0.94
N THR A 82 10.96 -12.89 2.19
CA THR A 82 12.22 -12.80 2.93
C THR A 82 13.38 -13.50 2.22
N GLU A 83 13.13 -14.62 1.52
CA GLU A 83 14.16 -15.29 0.70
C GLU A 83 14.71 -14.37 -0.40
N TYR A 84 13.88 -13.48 -0.93
CA TYR A 84 14.32 -12.49 -1.91
C TYR A 84 15.15 -11.38 -1.26
N ALA A 85 14.73 -10.84 -0.12
CA ALA A 85 15.50 -9.80 0.59
C ALA A 85 16.93 -10.28 0.90
N ALA A 86 17.07 -11.55 1.30
CA ALA A 86 18.37 -12.19 1.52
C ALA A 86 19.17 -12.35 0.22
N ARG A 87 18.59 -12.93 -0.85
CA ARG A 87 19.28 -13.12 -2.13
C ARG A 87 19.71 -11.81 -2.80
N LEU A 88 18.94 -10.74 -2.63
CA LEU A 88 19.26 -9.43 -3.19
C LEU A 88 20.37 -8.73 -2.41
N HIS A 89 20.37 -8.87 -1.08
CA HIS A 89 21.41 -8.34 -0.21
C HIS A 89 22.76 -9.06 -0.43
N GLU A 90 22.71 -10.35 -0.79
CA GLU A 90 23.89 -11.18 -1.07
C GLU A 90 24.28 -11.24 -2.55
N ALA A 91 23.55 -10.57 -3.44
CA ALA A 91 23.79 -10.65 -4.88
C ALA A 91 25.18 -10.06 -5.24
N PRO A 92 26.12 -10.87 -5.77
CA PRO A 92 27.42 -10.36 -6.21
C PRO A 92 27.30 -9.34 -7.36
N ASP A 93 28.27 -8.43 -7.44
CA ASP A 93 28.30 -7.31 -8.40
C ASP A 93 28.22 -7.72 -9.88
N ASN A 94 28.54 -8.98 -10.18
CA ASN A 94 28.53 -9.58 -11.51
C ASN A 94 27.28 -10.43 -11.80
N TRP A 95 26.18 -10.21 -11.08
CA TRP A 95 24.93 -10.91 -11.34
C TRP A 95 24.34 -10.55 -12.71
N ASP A 96 24.21 -11.55 -13.59
CA ASP A 96 23.62 -11.37 -14.91
C ASP A 96 22.09 -11.25 -14.81
N TRP A 97 21.60 -10.01 -14.86
CA TRP A 97 20.16 -9.73 -14.91
C TRP A 97 19.60 -10.02 -16.29
N THR A 98 18.50 -10.76 -16.34
CA THR A 98 17.94 -11.25 -17.61
C THR A 98 17.23 -10.21 -18.45
N LEU A 99 16.91 -9.04 -17.87
CA LEU A 99 16.28 -7.93 -18.56
C LEU A 99 17.09 -6.66 -18.29
N PRO A 100 17.26 -5.78 -19.30
CA PRO A 100 17.74 -4.42 -19.07
C PRO A 100 16.89 -3.72 -18.01
N GLY A 101 17.53 -2.92 -17.16
CA GLY A 101 16.86 -2.21 -16.07
C GLY A 101 16.45 -3.09 -14.88
N SER A 102 16.75 -4.40 -14.87
CA SER A 102 16.58 -5.23 -13.68
C SER A 102 17.80 -5.16 -12.75
N GLY A 103 17.57 -5.20 -11.44
CA GLY A 103 18.68 -5.15 -10.48
C GLY A 103 18.25 -5.07 -9.01
N PRO A 104 19.23 -5.04 -8.09
CA PRO A 104 18.98 -4.84 -6.68
C PRO A 104 18.42 -3.43 -6.45
N LYS A 105 17.54 -3.27 -5.46
CA LYS A 105 16.93 -1.99 -5.04
C LYS A 105 15.81 -1.43 -5.93
N TYR A 106 15.13 -2.25 -6.72
CA TYR A 106 13.99 -1.76 -7.51
C TYR A 106 12.85 -1.20 -6.63
N LEU A 107 12.52 -1.82 -5.49
CA LEU A 107 11.50 -1.29 -4.58
C LEU A 107 11.90 0.05 -3.98
N GLU A 108 13.16 0.19 -3.57
CA GLU A 108 13.69 1.46 -3.06
C GLU A 108 13.60 2.57 -4.12
N ALA A 109 13.74 2.24 -5.41
CA ALA A 109 13.59 3.19 -6.50
C ALA A 109 12.12 3.57 -6.80
N LYS A 110 11.15 2.74 -6.38
CA LYS A 110 9.71 3.04 -6.53
C LYS A 110 9.13 3.79 -5.34
N LEU A 111 9.79 3.74 -4.19
CA LEU A 111 9.41 4.50 -3.00
C LEU A 111 9.92 5.94 -3.15
N ILE A 112 9.00 6.92 -3.16
CA ILE A 112 9.36 8.34 -3.13
C ILE A 112 10.03 8.60 -1.77
N LYS A 113 11.29 9.08 -1.81
CA LYS A 113 12.04 9.52 -0.62
C LYS A 113 11.50 10.83 -0.05
#